data_AF-A0A7W1I9C5-F1
#
_entry.id   AF-A0A7W1I9C5-F1
#
_cell.length_a   1.000
_cell.length_b   1.000
_cell.length_c   1.000
_cell.angle_alpha   90.00
_cell.angle_beta   90.00
_cell.angle_gamma   90.00
#
_symmetry.space_group_name_H-M   'P 1'
#
loop_
_entity.id
_entity.type
_entity.pdbx_description
1 polymer ?
#
loop_
_entity_poly.entity_id
_entity_poly.type
_entity_poly.pdbx_seq_one_letter_code
_entity_poly.pdbx_strand_id
1 'polypeptide(L)' 'MADQRALDDLVDLLDLEPIEVNIFRGRSPDEKRQRVFGGQVAGQALVAAGRTVER' A
#
# COMPACT_ATOMS: atom_id res chain seq x y z
N MET A 1 13.97 -14.33 11.61
CA MET A 1 12.85 -13.64 12.28
C MET A 1 12.81 -12.14 12.02
N ALA A 2 13.91 -11.46 11.69
CA ALA A 2 13.86 -10.06 11.25
C ALA A 2 13.14 -9.87 9.89
N ASP A 3 13.30 -10.83 8.98
CA ASP A 3 12.77 -10.77 7.61
C ASP A 3 11.22 -10.86 7.56
N GLN A 4 10.63 -11.70 8.41
CA GLN A 4 9.17 -11.85 8.47
C GLN A 4 8.48 -10.54 8.86
N ARG A 5 9.02 -9.80 9.83
CA ARG A 5 8.43 -8.51 10.25
C ARG A 5 8.45 -7.46 9.13
N ALA A 6 9.56 -7.37 8.39
CA ALA A 6 9.65 -6.44 7.26
C ALA A 6 8.68 -6.80 6.14
N LEU A 7 8.44 -8.09 5.92
CA LEU A 7 7.43 -8.57 4.97
C LEU A 7 6.02 -8.25 5.47
N ASP A 8 5.72 -8.50 6.75
CA ASP A 8 4.42 -8.20 7.36
C ASP A 8 4.11 -6.69 7.25
N ASP A 9 5.08 -5.83 7.59
CA ASP A 9 4.96 -4.37 7.47
C ASP A 9 4.69 -3.94 6.01
N LEU A 10 5.32 -4.60 5.04
CA LEU A 10 5.09 -4.33 3.62
C LEU A 10 3.68 -4.75 3.18
N VAL A 11 3.23 -5.94 3.61
CA VAL A 11 1.87 -6.42 3.30
C VAL A 11 0.83 -5.48 3.89
N ASP A 12 1.01 -5.05 5.15
CA ASP A 12 0.13 -4.10 5.82
C ASP A 12 0.11 -2.73 5.10
N LEU A 13 1.26 -2.28 4.59
CA LEU A 13 1.34 -1.03 3.82
C LEU A 13 0.61 -1.10 2.47
N LEU A 14 0.54 -2.30 1.87
CA LEU A 14 -0.16 -2.55 0.62
C LEU A 14 -1.66 -2.83 0.82
N ASP A 15 -2.10 -3.13 2.05
CA ASP A 15 -3.52 -3.30 2.36
C ASP A 15 -4.24 -1.94 2.48
N LEU A 16 -4.76 -1.48 1.36
CA LEU A 16 -5.39 -0.17 1.27
C LEU A 16 -6.76 -0.12 1.96
N GLU A 17 -7.04 0.98 2.63
CA GLU A 17 -8.37 1.26 3.19
C GLU A 17 -9.33 1.68 2.05
N PRO A 18 -10.42 0.95 1.78
CA PRO A 18 -11.45 1.40 0.86
C PRO A 18 -12.26 2.53 1.51
N ILE A 19 -12.49 3.62 0.77
CA ILE A 19 -13.26 4.77 1.28
C ILE A 19 -14.50 5.08 0.44
N GLU A 20 -14.54 4.64 -0.82
CA GLU A 20 -15.69 4.73 -1.74
C GLU A 20 -15.49 3.75 -2.91
N VAL A 21 -16.51 3.59 -3.78
CA VAL A 21 -16.37 2.86 -5.05
C VAL A 21 -15.17 3.34 -5.85
N ASN A 22 -14.20 2.44 -6.06
CA ASN A 22 -12.94 2.68 -6.76
C ASN A 22 -12.04 3.78 -6.14
N ILE A 23 -12.26 4.14 -4.87
CA ILE A 23 -11.42 5.08 -4.12
C ILE A 23 -10.83 4.39 -2.90
N PHE A 24 -9.49 4.44 -2.80
CA PHE A 24 -8.72 3.79 -1.75
C PHE A 24 -7.73 4.77 -1.13
N ARG A 25 -7.51 4.67 0.18
CA ARG A 25 -6.53 5.47 0.92
C ARG A 25 -5.25 4.67 1.15
N GLY A 26 -4.16 5.13 0.53
CA GLY A 26 -2.80 4.71 0.84
C GLY A 26 -2.29 5.31 2.15
N ARG A 27 -1.53 4.51 2.90
CA ARG A 27 -0.75 5.00 4.05
C ARG A 27 0.70 5.16 3.63
N SER A 28 1.41 6.08 4.27
CA SER A 28 2.87 6.18 4.19
C SER A 28 3.42 6.14 5.62
N PRO A 29 4.52 5.41 5.88
CA PRO A 29 5.14 5.42 7.19
C PRO A 29 5.52 6.85 7.59
N ASP A 30 5.42 7.14 8.89
CA ASP A 30 5.79 8.45 9.43
C ASP A 30 7.32 8.56 9.47
N GLU A 31 7.90 8.92 8.33
CA GLU A 31 9.34 9.06 8.15
C GLU A 31 9.77 10.53 8.24
N LYS A 32 10.94 10.77 8.87
CA LYS A 32 11.58 12.09 8.93
C LYS A 32 11.83 12.70 7.53
N ARG A 33 11.82 11.89 6.47
CA ARG A 33 11.87 12.33 5.08
C ARG A 33 10.46 12.35 4.49
N GLN A 34 10.00 13.52 4.09
CA GLN A 34 8.70 13.73 3.41
C GLN A 34 8.61 13.15 1.98
N ARG A 35 9.43 12.15 1.61
CA ARG A 35 9.42 11.58 0.25
C ARG A 35 8.94 10.14 0.29
N VAL A 36 7.81 9.87 -0.35
CA VAL A 36 7.31 8.52 -0.57
C VAL A 36 8.19 7.81 -1.60
N PHE A 37 8.54 6.55 -1.33
CA PHE A 37 9.28 5.73 -2.27
C PHE A 37 8.42 5.38 -3.49
N GLY A 38 8.97 5.51 -4.71
CA GLY A 38 8.20 5.27 -5.95
C GLY A 38 7.61 3.86 -6.04
N GLY A 39 8.33 2.85 -5.54
CA GLY A 39 7.82 1.48 -5.49
C GLY A 39 6.61 1.29 -4.57
N GLN A 40 6.51 2.06 -3.48
CA GLN A 40 5.33 2.04 -2.61
C GLN A 40 4.10 2.57 -3.35
N VAL A 41 4.24 3.73 -4.01
CA VAL A 41 3.12 4.33 -4.77
C VAL A 41 2.68 3.40 -5.90
N ALA A 42 3.63 2.83 -6.64
CA ALA A 42 3.32 1.90 -7.73
C ALA A 42 2.63 0.62 -7.21
N GLY A 43 3.12 0.04 -6.11
CA GLY A 43 2.52 -1.14 -5.49
C GLY A 43 1.10 -0.89 -5.00
N GLN A 44 0.88 0.19 -4.27
CA GLN A 44 -0.45 0.58 -3.80
C GLN A 44 -1.41 0.83 -4.98
N ALA A 45 -0.97 1.54 -6.02
CA ALA A 45 -1.79 1.77 -7.21
C ALA A 45 -2.19 0.46 -7.91
N LEU A 46 -1.26 -0.51 -8.00
CA LEU A 46 -1.54 -1.82 -8.60
C LEU A 46 -2.55 -2.62 -7.76
N VAL A 47 -2.43 -2.61 -6.44
CA VAL A 47 -3.40 -3.27 -5.53
C VAL A 47 -4.79 -2.65 -5.67
N ALA A 48 -4.88 -1.31 -5.70
CA ALA A 48 -6.14 -0.62 -5.92
C ALA A 48 -6.79 -1.05 -7.24
N ALA A 49 -6.02 -1.04 -8.34
CA ALA A 49 -6.51 -1.47 -9.65
C ALA A 49 -6.96 -2.94 -9.66
N GLY A 50 -6.22 -3.84 -9.01
CA GLY A 50 -6.58 -5.25 -8.91
C GLY A 50 -7.92 -5.48 -8.18
N ARG A 51 -8.28 -4.61 -7.24
CA ARG A 51 -9.56 -4.69 -6.49
C ARG A 51 -10.78 -4.22 -7.30
N THR A 52 -10.58 -3.56 -8.45
CA THR A 52 -11.67 -3.05 -9.29
C THR A 52 -11.98 -3.94 -10.50
N VAL A 53 -11.25 -5.05 -10.67
CA VAL A 53 -11.42 -5.97 -11.81
C VAL A 53 -12.34 -7.12 -11.41
N GLU A 54 -13.39 -7.34 -12.20
CA GLU A 54 -14.25 -8.53 -12.08
C GLU A 54 -13.45 -9.78 -12.47
N ARG A 55 -13.69 -10.88 -11.77
CA ARG A 55 -12.89 -12.11 -11.89
C ARG A 55 -13.27 -12.96 -13.10
#